data_AF-A0A087MKY8-F1
#
_entry.id   AF-A0A087MKY8-F1
#
_cell.length_a   1.000
_cell.length_b   1.000
_cell.length_c   1.000
_cell.angle_alpha   90.00
_cell.angle_beta   90.00
_cell.angle_gamma   90.00
#
_symmetry.space_group_name_H-M   'P 1'
#
loop_
_entity.id
_entity.type
_entity.pdbx_description
1 polymer ?
#
loop_
_entity_poly.entity_id
_entity_poly.type
_entity_poly.pdbx_seq_one_letter_code
_entity_poly.pdbx_strand_id
1 'polypeptide(L)'
;MEPPMRRLALVLTLPLMLLAACATPGENMPPLTAHANINLERYMGRWWVIANVPYFAERGKVAAADIYTLRDDGRITNTYEYRKSFDEPARSMNGVAEVVPGTGNAQWRIAFFWGLVKADYLVMEVAPDYSWALIGHPKRKLAWVFSREPVMDEVLYQDLRQRFAAWGYDPETIERVPQRAEQVGQPGFQ
;
A
#
# COMPACT_ATOMS: atom_id res chain seq x y z
N MET A 1 16.38 -80.69 4.49
CA MET A 1 14.93 -80.90 4.55
C MET A 1 14.44 -80.43 5.92
N GLU A 2 13.25 -79.81 5.94
CA GLU A 2 12.63 -78.94 6.98
C GLU A 2 12.99 -77.43 6.87
N PRO A 3 12.00 -76.50 6.74
CA PRO A 3 12.24 -75.07 6.50
C PRO A 3 12.06 -74.20 7.76
N PRO A 4 12.66 -73.00 7.85
CA PRO A 4 12.22 -72.02 8.83
C PRO A 4 11.24 -70.99 8.23
N MET A 5 10.01 -71.07 8.74
CA MET A 5 8.97 -70.04 8.87
C MET A 5 9.37 -68.59 8.46
N ARG A 6 8.75 -68.10 7.38
CA ARG A 6 8.63 -66.66 7.08
C ARG A 6 7.66 -66.03 8.08
N ARG A 7 8.17 -65.31 9.08
CA ARG A 7 7.38 -64.37 9.87
C ARG A 7 7.17 -63.10 9.04
N LEU A 8 5.96 -62.93 8.53
CA LEU A 8 5.51 -61.73 7.83
C LEU A 8 5.36 -60.61 8.87
N ALA A 9 6.41 -59.82 9.09
CA ALA A 9 6.33 -58.61 9.90
C ALA A 9 5.80 -57.48 9.00
N LEU A 10 4.50 -57.21 9.11
CA LEU A 10 3.83 -56.09 8.48
C LEU A 10 4.28 -54.79 9.18
N VAL A 11 5.29 -54.12 8.63
CA VAL A 11 5.72 -52.79 9.10
C VAL A 11 4.79 -51.75 8.49
N LEU A 12 3.79 -51.33 9.27
CA LEU A 12 2.97 -50.15 8.96
C LEU A 12 3.83 -48.89 9.16
N THR A 13 4.40 -48.35 8.08
CA THR A 13 5.01 -47.02 8.12
C THR A 13 3.91 -45.96 8.03
N LEU A 14 3.61 -45.33 9.16
CA LEU A 14 2.72 -44.18 9.28
C LEU A 14 3.41 -42.94 8.67
N PRO A 15 2.89 -42.30 7.60
CA PRO A 15 3.45 -41.04 7.16
C PRO A 15 2.96 -39.93 8.11
N LEU A 16 3.86 -39.46 8.96
CA LEU A 16 3.70 -38.24 9.74
C LEU A 16 3.72 -37.06 8.75
N MET A 17 2.56 -36.74 8.16
CA MET A 17 2.40 -35.52 7.38
C MET A 17 2.59 -34.32 8.31
N LEU A 18 3.71 -33.64 8.12
CA LEU A 18 4.03 -32.32 8.63
C LEU A 18 2.89 -31.37 8.25
N LEU A 19 2.05 -31.02 9.22
CA LEU A 19 1.21 -29.83 9.16
C LEU A 19 2.14 -28.62 9.16
N ALA A 20 2.59 -28.20 7.98
CA ALA A 20 3.11 -26.86 7.78
C ALA A 20 1.96 -25.89 8.04
N ALA A 21 1.93 -25.33 9.24
CA ALA A 21 1.07 -24.21 9.57
C ALA A 21 1.51 -23.02 8.72
N CYS A 22 0.87 -22.83 7.58
CA CYS A 22 0.91 -21.56 6.85
C CYS A 22 0.19 -20.53 7.73
N ALA A 23 0.92 -19.92 8.67
CA ALA A 23 0.45 -18.73 9.34
C ALA A 23 0.42 -17.62 8.28
N THR A 24 -0.78 -17.24 7.83
CA THR A 24 -0.99 -16.04 7.02
C THR A 24 -0.55 -14.83 7.84
N PRO A 25 0.51 -14.10 7.44
CA PRO A 25 0.90 -12.89 8.14
C PRO A 25 -0.23 -11.86 8.01
N GLY A 26 -0.79 -11.40 9.14
CA GLY A 26 -1.56 -10.15 9.18
C GLY A 26 -3.02 -10.19 9.59
N GLU A 27 -3.67 -11.34 9.81
CA GLU A 27 -5.08 -11.33 10.26
C GLU A 27 -5.26 -11.00 11.75
N ASN A 28 -4.23 -11.19 12.58
CA ASN A 28 -4.29 -10.99 14.04
C ASN A 28 -3.30 -9.93 14.57
N MET A 29 -2.74 -9.08 13.71
CA MET A 29 -1.85 -8.00 14.18
C MET A 29 -2.65 -6.81 14.71
N PRO A 30 -2.18 -6.14 15.78
CA PRO A 30 -2.77 -4.87 16.20
C PRO A 30 -2.73 -3.85 15.05
N PRO A 31 -3.67 -2.89 15.01
CA PRO A 31 -3.67 -1.82 14.03
C PRO A 31 -2.32 -1.11 14.00
N LEU A 32 -1.80 -0.87 12.80
CA LEU A 32 -0.54 -0.16 12.64
C LEU A 32 -0.71 1.31 13.06
N THR A 33 0.29 1.84 13.76
CA THR A 33 0.43 3.27 14.05
C THR A 33 1.77 3.76 13.52
N ALA A 34 1.74 4.93 12.89
CA ALA A 34 2.95 5.65 12.50
C ALA A 34 3.17 6.81 13.49
N HIS A 35 4.43 7.03 13.87
CA HIS A 35 4.82 8.08 14.83
C HIS A 35 5.84 9.05 14.22
N ALA A 36 5.90 9.13 12.88
CA ALA A 36 6.79 10.06 12.20
C ALA A 36 6.39 11.52 12.52
N ASN A 37 7.38 12.41 12.61
CA ASN A 37 7.13 13.85 12.75
C ASN A 37 7.12 14.49 11.36
N ILE A 38 5.93 14.74 10.83
CA ILE A 38 5.71 15.28 9.49
C ILE A 38 5.50 16.80 9.57
N ASN A 39 6.40 17.55 8.94
CA ASN A 39 6.12 18.94 8.60
C ASN A 39 5.02 18.99 7.52
N LEU A 40 3.83 19.45 7.91
CA LEU A 40 2.66 19.49 7.02
C LEU A 40 2.85 20.42 5.84
N GLU A 41 3.43 21.61 6.03
CA GLU A 41 3.64 22.59 4.96
C GLU A 41 4.49 22.00 3.83
N ARG A 42 5.56 21.29 4.18
CA ARG A 42 6.42 20.57 3.21
C ARG A 42 5.73 19.37 2.57
N TYR A 43 4.73 18.79 3.23
CA TYR A 43 3.97 17.64 2.72
C TYR A 43 2.87 18.04 1.73
N MET A 44 2.41 19.29 1.76
CA MET A 44 1.37 19.78 0.84
C MET A 44 1.82 19.75 -0.63
N GLY A 45 0.87 19.98 -1.53
CA GLY A 45 1.05 19.92 -2.97
C GLY A 45 0.75 18.53 -3.53
N ARG A 46 1.19 18.31 -4.78
CA ARG A 46 0.93 17.08 -5.52
C ARG A 46 1.88 15.96 -5.13
N TRP A 47 1.33 14.76 -5.03
CA TRP A 47 2.02 13.48 -4.99
C TRP A 47 1.47 12.59 -6.09
N TRP A 48 2.33 12.09 -6.96
CA TRP A 48 1.98 11.06 -7.92
C TRP A 48 1.90 9.72 -7.22
N VAL A 49 0.85 8.97 -7.52
CA VAL A 49 0.69 7.60 -7.03
C VAL A 49 1.51 6.70 -7.95
N ILE A 50 2.71 6.32 -7.52
CA ILE A 50 3.63 5.52 -8.33
C ILE A 50 3.26 4.03 -8.28
N ALA A 51 2.80 3.58 -7.13
CA ALA A 51 2.30 2.23 -6.94
C ALA A 51 1.29 2.20 -5.79
N ASN A 52 0.40 1.21 -5.82
CA ASN A 52 -0.50 0.94 -4.71
C ASN A 52 -0.82 -0.57 -4.62
N VAL A 53 -1.52 -0.97 -3.56
CA VAL A 53 -2.24 -2.25 -3.56
C VAL A 53 -3.54 -2.03 -4.33
N PRO A 54 -3.75 -2.66 -5.51
CA PRO A 54 -4.89 -2.34 -6.35
C PRO A 54 -6.21 -2.80 -5.72
N TYR A 55 -7.14 -1.88 -5.54
CA TYR A 55 -8.47 -2.14 -4.99
C TYR A 55 -9.57 -1.57 -5.86
N PHE A 56 -10.83 -1.94 -5.57
CA PHE A 56 -11.97 -1.68 -6.46
C PHE A 56 -12.12 -0.22 -6.91
N ALA A 57 -11.72 0.75 -6.09
CA ALA A 57 -11.88 2.16 -6.43
C ALA A 57 -10.71 2.72 -7.24
N GLU A 58 -9.50 2.15 -7.17
CA GLU A 58 -8.30 2.70 -7.84
C GLU A 58 -7.72 1.84 -8.96
N ARG A 59 -8.02 0.53 -8.96
CA ARG A 59 -7.48 -0.42 -9.94
C ARG A 59 -7.75 0.03 -11.38
N GLY A 60 -6.71 -0.04 -12.21
CA GLY A 60 -6.79 0.26 -13.64
C GLY A 60 -6.87 1.75 -13.98
N LYS A 61 -6.73 2.64 -12.99
CA LYS A 61 -6.58 4.07 -13.24
C LYS A 61 -5.15 4.38 -13.67
N VAL A 62 -4.99 5.46 -14.43
CA VAL A 62 -3.70 5.97 -14.89
C VAL A 62 -3.55 7.45 -14.55
N ALA A 63 -2.31 7.94 -14.60
CA ALA A 63 -1.96 9.33 -14.28
C ALA A 63 -2.50 9.77 -12.91
N ALA A 64 -2.51 8.86 -11.93
CA ALA A 64 -3.12 9.09 -10.63
C ALA A 64 -2.23 9.96 -9.75
N ALA A 65 -2.84 10.92 -9.06
CA ALA A 65 -2.16 11.80 -8.12
C ALA A 65 -3.08 12.23 -6.97
N ASP A 66 -2.52 12.44 -5.79
CA ASP A 66 -3.16 13.09 -4.67
C ASP A 66 -2.58 14.50 -4.48
N ILE A 67 -3.46 15.49 -4.35
CA ILE A 67 -3.09 16.88 -4.10
C ILE A 67 -3.60 17.26 -2.72
N TYR A 68 -2.69 17.70 -1.86
CA TYR A 68 -3.00 18.14 -0.50
C TYR A 68 -2.85 19.65 -0.36
N THR A 69 -3.87 20.30 0.19
CA THR A 69 -3.84 21.73 0.49
C THR A 69 -4.24 21.95 1.95
N LEU A 70 -3.36 22.57 2.73
CA LEU A 70 -3.63 22.94 4.11
C LEU A 70 -4.62 24.12 4.13
N ARG A 71 -5.63 24.03 4.99
CA ARG A 71 -6.69 25.03 5.15
C ARG A 71 -6.44 25.87 6.40
N ASP A 72 -7.03 27.05 6.44
CA ASP A 72 -6.95 27.97 7.60
C ASP A 72 -7.53 27.37 8.89
N ASP A 73 -8.46 26.42 8.77
CA ASP A 73 -9.07 25.69 9.90
C ASP A 73 -8.22 24.51 10.40
N GLY A 74 -7.01 24.33 9.86
CA GLY A 74 -6.08 23.25 10.22
C GLY A 74 -6.39 21.89 9.58
N ARG A 75 -7.49 21.77 8.82
CA ARG A 75 -7.79 20.56 8.04
C ARG A 75 -7.07 20.60 6.70
N ILE A 76 -7.08 19.49 5.99
CA ILE A 76 -6.39 19.32 4.71
C ILE A 76 -7.43 18.98 3.65
N THR A 77 -7.50 19.75 2.57
CA THR A 77 -8.24 19.33 1.37
C THR A 77 -7.39 18.30 0.63
N ASN A 78 -7.99 17.15 0.32
CA ASN A 78 -7.39 16.11 -0.52
C ASN A 78 -8.16 16.04 -1.84
N THR A 79 -7.47 16.24 -2.95
CA THR A 79 -8.01 16.07 -4.29
C THR A 79 -7.27 14.92 -4.97
N TYR A 80 -7.96 13.81 -5.16
CA TYR A 80 -7.46 12.66 -5.91
C TYR A 80 -7.81 12.85 -7.39
N GLU A 81 -6.81 12.96 -8.26
CA GLU A 81 -6.92 13.08 -9.72
C GLU A 81 -6.55 11.77 -10.39
N TYR A 82 -7.25 11.40 -11.47
CA TYR A 82 -6.94 10.20 -12.26
C TYR A 82 -7.57 10.25 -13.65
N ARG A 83 -7.17 9.33 -14.53
CA ARG A 83 -7.88 8.99 -15.77
C ARG A 83 -8.23 7.51 -15.79
N LYS A 84 -9.29 7.14 -16.52
CA LYS A 84 -9.59 5.72 -16.79
C LYS A 84 -8.64 5.10 -17.81
N SER A 85 -8.11 5.92 -18.71
CA SER A 85 -7.09 5.60 -19.70
C SER A 85 -6.46 6.92 -20.19
N PHE A 86 -5.32 6.88 -20.88
CA PHE A 86 -4.61 8.12 -21.28
C PHE A 86 -5.37 8.96 -22.32
N ASP A 87 -6.29 8.35 -23.06
CA ASP A 87 -7.20 8.96 -24.04
C ASP A 87 -8.52 9.47 -23.44
N GLU A 88 -8.82 9.12 -22.18
CA GLU A 88 -9.99 9.66 -21.46
C GLU A 88 -9.67 10.96 -20.70
N PRO A 89 -10.68 11.84 -20.49
CA PRO A 89 -10.51 13.05 -19.71
C PRO A 89 -10.17 12.73 -18.24
N ALA A 90 -9.44 13.64 -17.61
CA ALA A 90 -9.16 13.58 -16.17
C ALA A 90 -10.45 13.68 -15.36
N ARG A 91 -10.48 12.95 -14.26
CA ARG A 91 -11.54 12.94 -13.24
C ARG A 91 -10.90 13.24 -11.90
N SER A 92 -11.70 13.79 -10.98
CA SER A 92 -11.24 14.05 -9.62
C SER A 92 -12.27 13.67 -8.57
N MET A 93 -11.79 13.42 -7.36
CA MET A 93 -12.58 13.17 -6.17
C MET A 93 -12.01 14.00 -5.02
N ASN A 94 -12.86 14.69 -4.29
CA ASN A 94 -12.46 15.56 -3.19
C ASN A 94 -12.80 14.92 -1.84
N GLY A 95 -11.85 15.02 -0.92
CA GLY A 95 -11.98 14.65 0.48
C GLY A 95 -11.46 15.75 1.40
N VAL A 96 -11.79 15.62 2.68
CA VAL A 96 -11.27 16.46 3.75
C VAL A 96 -10.58 15.55 4.76
N ALA A 97 -9.31 15.82 5.02
CA ALA A 97 -8.49 15.07 5.97
C ALA A 97 -8.27 15.88 7.25
N GLU A 98 -8.27 15.17 8.37
CA GLU A 98 -7.95 15.69 9.69
C GLU A 98 -6.83 14.86 10.30
N VAL A 99 -5.83 15.54 10.86
CA VAL A 99 -4.72 14.88 11.56
C VAL A 99 -5.20 14.35 12.92
N VAL A 100 -4.82 13.13 13.26
CA VAL A 100 -5.04 12.56 14.59
C VAL A 100 -4.04 13.20 15.58
N PRO A 101 -4.52 13.84 16.67
CA PRO A 101 -3.63 14.50 17.64
C PRO A 101 -2.61 13.55 18.27
N GLY A 102 -1.41 14.05 18.56
CA GLY A 102 -0.35 13.28 19.23
C GLY A 102 0.40 12.28 18.33
N THR A 103 0.11 12.25 17.02
CA THR A 103 0.73 11.30 16.08
C THR A 103 1.91 11.89 15.30
N GLY A 104 2.35 13.10 15.64
CA GLY A 104 3.39 13.81 14.87
C GLY A 104 2.94 14.16 13.44
N ASN A 105 1.63 14.27 13.20
CA ASN A 105 1.04 14.45 11.87
C ASN A 105 1.14 13.24 10.93
N ALA A 106 1.50 12.05 11.43
CA ALA A 106 1.64 10.84 10.60
C ALA A 106 0.32 10.11 10.34
N GLN A 107 -0.72 10.30 11.16
CA GLN A 107 -2.00 9.59 10.98
C GLN A 107 -3.14 10.58 10.71
N TRP A 108 -3.86 10.37 9.62
CA TRP A 108 -5.00 11.21 9.22
C TRP A 108 -6.26 10.37 9.07
N ARG A 109 -7.40 11.03 9.24
CA ARG A 109 -8.73 10.52 8.87
C ARG A 109 -9.25 11.34 7.71
N ILE A 110 -9.47 10.70 6.57
CA ILE A 110 -9.97 11.35 5.35
C ILE A 110 -11.45 11.02 5.19
N ALA A 111 -12.25 12.04 4.95
CA ALA A 111 -13.68 11.94 4.71
C ALA A 111 -14.01 12.32 3.26
N PHE A 112 -14.69 11.43 2.54
CA PHE A 112 -15.19 11.65 1.18
C PHE A 112 -16.73 11.71 1.17
N PHE A 113 -17.30 12.27 0.10
CA PHE A 113 -18.76 12.33 -0.11
C PHE A 113 -19.52 12.89 1.10
N TRP A 114 -19.13 14.08 1.58
CA TRP A 114 -19.74 14.74 2.74
C TRP A 114 -19.68 13.91 4.05
N GLY A 115 -18.73 12.98 4.15
CA GLY A 115 -18.50 12.18 5.36
C GLY A 115 -19.12 10.79 5.35
N LEU A 116 -19.76 10.38 4.24
CA LEU A 116 -20.33 9.03 4.09
C LEU A 116 -19.25 7.93 4.05
N VAL A 117 -18.08 8.25 3.50
CA VAL A 117 -16.95 7.32 3.41
C VAL A 117 -15.77 7.91 4.15
N LYS A 118 -15.16 7.10 5.02
CA LYS A 118 -13.96 7.47 5.78
C LYS A 118 -12.83 6.51 5.46
N ALA A 119 -11.62 7.02 5.37
CA ALA A 119 -10.40 6.27 5.19
C ALA A 119 -9.37 6.67 6.24
N ASP A 120 -8.67 5.69 6.80
CA ASP A 120 -7.48 5.93 7.60
C ASP A 120 -6.26 6.00 6.69
N TYR A 121 -5.40 6.98 6.94
CA TYR A 121 -4.20 7.27 6.14
C TYR A 121 -3.01 7.41 7.07
N LEU A 122 -1.97 6.59 6.86
CA LEU A 122 -0.74 6.59 7.65
C LEU A 122 0.44 6.97 6.75
N VAL A 123 1.10 8.09 7.04
CA VAL A 123 2.43 8.40 6.51
C VAL A 123 3.45 7.61 7.33
N MET A 124 3.90 6.48 6.79
CA MET A 124 4.81 5.58 7.49
C MET A 124 6.26 6.05 7.38
N GLU A 125 6.65 6.46 6.17
CA GLU A 125 7.96 7.03 5.89
C GLU A 125 7.81 8.21 4.92
N VAL A 126 8.70 9.19 5.04
CA VAL A 126 8.86 10.28 4.08
C VAL A 126 10.35 10.56 3.91
N ALA A 127 10.77 10.81 2.68
CA ALA A 127 12.14 11.22 2.41
C ALA A 127 12.48 12.52 3.17
N PRO A 128 13.73 12.72 3.65
CA PRO A 128 14.11 13.98 4.32
C PRO A 128 13.88 15.24 3.45
N ASP A 129 14.00 15.09 2.13
CA ASP A 129 13.75 16.13 1.13
C ASP A 129 12.29 16.17 0.64
N TYR A 130 11.43 15.24 1.09
CA TYR A 130 10.03 15.08 0.68
C TYR A 130 9.84 14.70 -0.80
N SER A 131 10.84 14.06 -1.42
CA SER A 131 10.76 13.55 -2.80
C SER A 131 9.84 12.33 -2.95
N TRP A 132 9.75 11.48 -1.93
CA TRP A 132 8.88 10.30 -1.88
C TRP A 132 8.26 10.12 -0.49
N ALA A 133 7.17 9.35 -0.44
CA ALA A 133 6.53 8.94 0.81
C ALA A 133 5.95 7.52 0.69
N LEU A 134 5.92 6.80 1.81
CA LEU A 134 5.25 5.50 1.95
C LEU A 134 4.00 5.66 2.80
N ILE A 135 2.87 5.25 2.24
CA ILE A 135 1.56 5.43 2.86
C ILE A 135 0.96 4.06 3.10
N GLY A 136 0.33 3.89 4.26
CA GLY A 136 -0.34 2.66 4.63
C GLY A 136 -1.74 2.87 5.20
N HIS A 137 -2.53 1.80 5.19
CA HIS A 137 -3.76 1.67 5.97
C HIS A 137 -3.52 0.84 7.23
N PRO A 138 -4.08 1.16 8.42
CA PRO A 138 -3.80 0.47 9.68
C PRO A 138 -3.97 -1.06 9.68
N LYS A 139 -4.89 -1.56 8.85
CA LYS A 139 -5.15 -3.01 8.65
C LYS A 139 -4.21 -3.70 7.66
N ARG A 140 -3.22 -2.99 7.12
CA ARG A 140 -2.24 -3.50 6.16
C ARG A 140 -2.82 -4.06 4.85
N LYS A 141 -4.03 -3.61 4.48
CA LYS A 141 -4.74 -4.03 3.26
C LYS A 141 -4.53 -3.10 2.07
N LEU A 142 -4.10 -1.86 2.33
CA LEU A 142 -3.85 -0.85 1.31
C LEU A 142 -2.55 -0.13 1.65
N ALA A 143 -1.75 0.11 0.62
CA ALA A 143 -0.48 0.80 0.69
C ALA A 143 -0.28 1.60 -0.61
N TRP A 144 0.49 2.68 -0.53
CA TRP A 144 0.84 3.50 -1.68
C TRP A 144 2.29 3.98 -1.61
N VAL A 145 2.98 3.97 -2.76
CA VAL A 145 4.25 4.66 -2.97
C VAL A 145 3.95 5.98 -3.65
N PHE A 146 4.28 7.08 -2.99
CA PHE A 146 4.11 8.43 -3.53
C PHE A 146 5.44 9.04 -3.96
N SER A 147 5.39 9.91 -4.97
CA SER A 147 6.53 10.66 -5.48
C SER A 147 6.15 12.09 -5.88
N ARG A 148 7.07 13.04 -5.78
CA ARG A 148 6.88 14.38 -6.34
C ARG A 148 6.98 14.40 -7.87
N GLU A 149 7.68 13.43 -8.44
CA GLU A 149 7.80 13.22 -9.89
C GLU A 149 6.93 12.06 -10.37
N PRO A 150 6.34 12.13 -11.58
CA PRO A 150 5.44 11.09 -12.10
C PRO A 150 6.16 9.79 -12.49
N VAL A 151 7.49 9.81 -12.61
CA VAL A 151 8.27 8.61 -12.92
C VAL A 151 9.36 8.47 -11.87
N MET A 152 9.51 7.23 -11.39
CA MET A 152 10.49 6.85 -10.38
C MET A 152 11.46 5.84 -10.98
N ASP A 153 12.74 6.01 -10.64
CA ASP A 153 13.78 5.04 -10.96
C ASP A 153 13.44 3.64 -10.43
N GLU A 154 13.79 2.60 -11.19
CA GLU A 154 13.42 1.22 -10.85
C GLU A 154 14.09 0.74 -9.56
N VAL A 155 15.35 1.09 -9.33
CA VAL A 155 16.09 0.68 -8.13
C VAL A 155 15.46 1.32 -6.90
N LEU A 156 15.17 2.62 -6.98
CA LEU A 156 14.47 3.32 -5.90
C LEU A 156 13.07 2.73 -5.65
N TYR A 157 12.30 2.46 -6.70
CA TYR A 157 10.98 1.86 -6.57
C TYR A 157 11.03 0.50 -5.85
N GLN A 158 11.94 -0.39 -6.24
CA GLN A 158 12.05 -1.71 -5.63
C GLN A 158 12.51 -1.63 -4.16
N ASP A 159 13.44 -0.71 -3.83
CA ASP A 159 13.83 -0.44 -2.43
C ASP A 159 12.61 -0.01 -1.60
N LEU A 160 11.89 1.01 -2.07
CA LEU A 160 10.70 1.54 -1.40
C LEU A 160 9.59 0.50 -1.26
N ARG A 161 9.35 -0.31 -2.31
CA ARG A 161 8.39 -1.42 -2.29
C ARG A 161 8.76 -2.45 -1.23
N GLN A 162 10.03 -2.80 -1.08
CA GLN A 162 10.45 -3.79 -0.08
C GLN A 162 10.36 -3.31 1.37
N ARG A 163 10.51 -2.01 1.62
CA ARG A 163 10.39 -1.45 2.98
C ARG A 163 9.03 -1.73 3.63
N PHE A 164 7.97 -1.90 2.84
CA PHE A 164 6.65 -2.28 3.33
C PHE A 164 6.63 -3.60 4.12
N ALA A 165 7.57 -4.52 3.86
CA ALA A 165 7.70 -5.76 4.62
C ALA A 165 7.99 -5.51 6.11
N ALA A 166 8.80 -4.49 6.43
CA ALA A 166 9.08 -4.11 7.82
C ALA A 166 7.83 -3.59 8.56
N TRP A 167 6.85 -3.10 7.80
CA TRP A 167 5.56 -2.63 8.31
C TRP A 167 4.48 -3.74 8.33
N GLY A 168 4.82 -4.95 7.88
CA GLY A 168 3.95 -6.13 7.88
C GLY A 168 2.98 -6.20 6.69
N TYR A 169 3.24 -5.46 5.63
CA TYR A 169 2.55 -5.62 4.34
C TYR A 169 3.27 -6.68 3.51
N ASP A 170 2.59 -7.22 2.51
CA ASP A 170 3.21 -8.04 1.46
C ASP A 170 3.61 -7.15 0.27
N PRO A 171 4.93 -6.91 0.05
CA PRO A 171 5.41 -6.11 -1.08
C PRO A 171 4.92 -6.62 -2.43
N GLU A 172 4.66 -7.92 -2.56
CA GLU A 172 4.24 -8.51 -3.83
C GLU A 172 2.84 -8.07 -4.26
N THR A 173 2.03 -7.59 -3.33
CA THR A 173 0.69 -7.04 -3.60
C THR A 173 0.70 -5.59 -4.12
N ILE A 174 1.86 -4.93 -4.10
CA ILE A 174 2.01 -3.53 -4.51
C ILE A 174 2.42 -3.49 -5.99
N GLU A 175 1.54 -2.94 -6.82
CA GLU A 175 1.68 -2.87 -8.27
C GLU A 175 1.80 -1.41 -8.73
N ARG A 176 2.60 -1.17 -9.78
CA ARG A 176 2.81 0.19 -10.31
C ARG A 176 1.56 0.70 -10.99
N VAL A 177 1.32 2.00 -10.82
CA VAL A 177 0.26 2.72 -11.53
C VAL A 177 0.90 3.38 -12.76
N PRO A 178 0.36 3.19 -13.97
CA PRO A 178 0.88 3.85 -15.16
C PRO A 178 0.76 5.38 -15.06
N GLN A 179 1.86 6.08 -15.29
CA GLN A 179 1.97 7.54 -15.32
C GLN A 179 2.28 8.07 -16.74
N ARG A 180 2.66 7.18 -17.66
CA ARG A 180 2.76 7.41 -19.10
C ARG A 180 2.10 6.29 -19.91
N ALA A 181 1.69 6.59 -21.14
CA ALA A 181 0.95 5.66 -21.98
C ALA A 181 1.75 4.39 -22.32
N GLU A 182 3.06 4.51 -22.50
CA GLU A 182 3.96 3.38 -22.81
C GLU A 182 4.11 2.37 -21.66
N GLN A 183 3.69 2.73 -20.44
CA GLN A 183 3.74 1.85 -19.27
C GLN A 183 2.53 0.92 -19.17
N VAL A 184 1.44 1.22 -19.88
CA VAL A 184 0.22 0.41 -19.86
C VAL A 184 0.50 -0.98 -20.43
N GLY A 185 0.17 -2.02 -19.67
CA GLY A 185 0.39 -3.42 -20.07
C GLY A 185 1.83 -3.92 -19.90
N GLN A 186 2.74 -3.12 -19.34
CA GLN A 186 4.08 -3.58 -19.00
C GLN A 186 4.08 -4.44 -17.72
N PRO A 187 4.97 -5.44 -17.58
CA PRO A 187 5.07 -6.23 -16.36
C PRO A 187 5.26 -5.38 -15.10
N GLY A 188 4.53 -5.70 -14.04
CA GLY A 188 4.58 -4.98 -12.76
C GLY A 188 3.73 -3.71 -12.70
N PHE A 189 3.10 -3.31 -13.81
CA PHE A 189 2.05 -2.29 -13.84
C PHE A 189 0.67 -2.93 -13.88
N GLN A 190 -0.31 -2.22 -13.32
CA GLN A 190 -1.74 -2.56 -13.36
C GLN A 190 -2.33 -2.51 -14.78
#